data_AF-A0A3C1X6I2-F1
#
_entry.id   AF-A0A3C1X6I2-F1
#
_cell.length_a   1.000
_cell.length_b   1.000
_cell.length_c   1.000
_cell.angle_alpha   90.00
_cell.angle_beta   90.00
_cell.angle_gamma   90.00
#
_symmetry.space_group_name_H-M   'P 1'
#
loop_
_entity.id
_entity.type
_entity.pdbx_description
1 polymer ?
#
loop_
_entity_poly.entity_id
_entity_poly.type
_entity_poly.pdbx_seq_one_letter_code
_entity_poly.pdbx_strand_id
1 'polypeptide(L)'
;MEGQSAAIARAWSPREFSAAATEWQRLLTAHLEQVMSGSTKVLNWAEPDQTAAAADEWLNRPLADGPEGVAGGVRSLLQQMLSSGQNLHHPHYICHHVPAAAPL
;
A
#
# COMPACT_ATOMS: atom_id res chain seq x y z
N MET A 1 -25.32 15.85 -13.11
CA MET A 1 -24.66 16.72 -12.11
C MET A 1 -24.66 16.11 -10.72
N GLU A 2 -25.75 15.51 -10.25
CA GLU A 2 -25.84 14.91 -8.89
C GLU A 2 -24.77 13.84 -8.59
N GLY A 3 -24.42 12.98 -9.55
CA GLY A 3 -23.40 11.93 -9.37
C GLY A 3 -21.96 12.43 -9.15
N GLN A 4 -21.59 13.59 -9.72
CA GLN A 4 -20.26 14.17 -9.49
C GLN A 4 -20.14 14.80 -8.10
N SER A 5 -21.23 15.42 -7.60
CA SER A 5 -21.26 15.98 -6.25
C SER A 5 -21.15 14.90 -5.18
N ALA A 6 -21.77 13.73 -5.40
CA ALA A 6 -21.68 12.58 -4.50
C ALA A 6 -20.27 11.96 -4.48
N ALA A 7 -19.63 11.80 -5.64
CA ALA A 7 -18.26 11.30 -5.73
C ALA A 7 -17.25 12.21 -5.02
N ILE A 8 -17.38 13.54 -5.19
CA ILE A 8 -16.52 14.51 -4.50
C ILE A 8 -16.78 14.45 -2.99
N ALA A 9 -18.03 14.44 -2.53
CA ALA A 9 -18.35 14.36 -1.10
C ALA A 9 -17.76 13.09 -0.46
N ARG A 10 -17.81 11.97 -1.19
CA ARG A 10 -17.22 10.71 -0.74
C ARG A 10 -15.70 10.77 -0.62
N ALA A 11 -15.00 11.40 -1.57
CA ALA A 11 -13.54 11.57 -1.52
C ALA A 11 -13.05 12.30 -0.24
N TRP A 12 -13.93 13.07 0.40
CA TRP A 12 -13.66 13.80 1.65
C TRP A 12 -14.35 13.19 2.87
N SER A 13 -14.86 11.96 2.78
CA SER A 13 -15.55 11.28 3.89
C SER A 13 -14.59 10.96 5.05
N PRO A 14 -14.78 11.55 6.25
CA PRO A 14 -13.91 11.26 7.40
C PRO A 14 -13.99 9.79 7.84
N ARG A 15 -15.16 9.16 7.66
CA ARG A 15 -15.37 7.75 8.00
C ARG A 15 -14.61 6.81 7.08
N GLU A 16 -14.66 7.05 5.77
CA GLU A 16 -13.92 6.24 4.80
C GLU A 16 -12.41 6.44 4.96
N PHE A 17 -11.97 7.69 5.17
CA PHE A 17 -10.57 7.99 5.49
C PHE A 17 -10.10 7.27 6.75
N SER A 18 -10.88 7.33 7.84
CA SER A 18 -10.49 6.67 9.08
C SER A 18 -10.35 5.15 8.91
N ALA A 19 -11.26 4.51 8.17
CA ALA A 19 -11.19 3.07 7.92
C ALA A 19 -9.96 2.70 7.06
N ALA A 20 -9.67 3.49 6.02
CA ALA A 20 -8.45 3.35 5.22
C ALA A 20 -7.18 3.52 6.07
N ALA A 21 -7.12 4.54 6.92
CA ALA A 21 -5.97 4.85 7.76
C ALA A 21 -5.68 3.71 8.77
N THR A 22 -6.73 3.09 9.33
CA THR A 22 -6.58 1.93 10.21
C THR A 22 -5.93 0.74 9.50
N GLU A 23 -6.36 0.42 8.27
CA GLU A 23 -5.72 -0.65 7.49
C GLU A 23 -4.28 -0.29 7.10
N TRP A 24 -4.03 0.96 6.72
CA TRP A 24 -2.70 1.45 6.40
C TRP A 24 -1.73 1.29 7.56
N GLN A 25 -2.11 1.80 8.74
CA GLN A 25 -1.30 1.69 9.94
C GLN A 25 -1.01 0.23 10.27
N ARG A 26 -2.05 -0.62 10.31
CA ARG A 26 -1.92 -2.04 10.66
C ARG A 26 -0.96 -2.77 9.72
N LEU A 27 -1.12 -2.59 8.40
CA LEU A 27 -0.31 -3.29 7.41
C LEU A 27 1.12 -2.79 7.35
N LEU A 28 1.33 -1.48 7.42
CA LEU A 28 2.67 -0.90 7.36
C LEU A 28 3.50 -1.27 8.59
N THR A 29 2.90 -1.24 9.78
CA THR A 29 3.56 -1.70 11.02
C THR A 29 3.97 -3.17 10.90
N ALA A 30 3.04 -4.05 10.52
CA ALA A 30 3.33 -5.47 10.38
C ALA A 30 4.42 -5.76 9.32
N HIS A 31 4.39 -5.05 8.19
CA HIS A 31 5.41 -5.17 7.16
C HIS A 31 6.78 -4.71 7.66
N LEU A 32 6.84 -3.58 8.37
CA LEU A 32 8.10 -3.06 8.93
C LEU A 32 8.72 -4.05 9.93
N GLU A 33 7.93 -4.61 10.83
CA GLU A 33 8.37 -5.65 11.77
C GLU A 33 8.97 -6.86 11.03
N GLN A 34 8.29 -7.34 9.99
CA GLN A 34 8.76 -8.46 9.18
C GLN A 34 10.05 -8.14 8.43
N VAL A 35 10.12 -6.98 7.78
CA VAL A 35 11.32 -6.56 7.04
C VAL A 35 12.52 -6.42 7.96
N MET A 36 12.35 -5.77 9.12
CA MET A 36 13.43 -5.58 10.09
C MET A 36 13.87 -6.88 10.76
N SER A 37 13.00 -7.89 10.85
CA SER A 37 13.39 -9.23 11.34
C SER A 37 14.41 -9.94 10.44
N GLY A 38 14.58 -9.50 9.18
CA GLY A 38 15.48 -10.13 8.22
C GLY A 38 14.93 -11.43 7.59
N SER A 39 13.67 -11.78 7.84
CA SER A 39 13.04 -13.02 7.37
C SER A 39 12.39 -12.92 5.98
N THR A 40 12.38 -11.73 5.39
CA THR A 40 11.75 -11.46 4.09
C THR A 40 12.79 -11.39 2.97
N LYS A 41 12.34 -11.23 1.72
CA LYS A 41 13.27 -10.94 0.62
C LYS A 41 13.76 -9.50 0.74
N VAL A 42 15.05 -9.27 0.51
CA VAL A 42 15.62 -7.90 0.39
C VAL A 42 15.02 -7.17 -0.81
N LEU A 43 14.86 -7.88 -1.93
CA LEU A 43 14.34 -7.36 -3.20
C LEU A 43 13.21 -8.26 -3.69
N ASN A 44 12.00 -7.72 -3.76
CA ASN A 44 10.86 -8.39 -4.36
C ASN A 44 10.78 -8.04 -5.85
N TRP A 45 11.79 -8.48 -6.62
CA TRP A 45 11.85 -8.17 -8.05
C TRP A 45 10.65 -8.75 -8.82
N ALA A 46 10.10 -7.94 -9.71
CA ALA A 46 9.14 -8.31 -10.73
C ALA A 46 9.54 -7.64 -12.05
N GLU A 47 9.19 -8.25 -13.18
CA GLU A 47 9.45 -7.63 -14.47
C GLU A 47 8.57 -6.36 -14.65
N PRO A 48 9.05 -5.32 -15.36
CA PRO A 48 8.30 -4.08 -15.56
C PRO A 48 6.90 -4.33 -16.14
N ASP A 49 6.77 -5.23 -17.11
CA ASP A 49 5.49 -5.57 -17.74
C ASP A 49 4.50 -6.22 -16.76
N GLN A 50 5.00 -7.02 -15.82
CA GLN A 50 4.18 -7.63 -14.76
C GLN A 50 3.66 -6.57 -13.79
N THR A 51 4.51 -5.61 -13.43
CA THR A 51 4.15 -4.50 -12.55
C THR A 51 3.15 -3.56 -13.22
N ALA A 52 3.34 -3.28 -14.52
CA ALA A 52 2.42 -2.46 -15.31
C ALA A 52 1.04 -3.12 -15.43
N ALA A 53 0.99 -4.42 -15.74
CA ALA A 53 -0.27 -5.16 -15.82
C ALA A 53 -1.02 -5.19 -14.48
N ALA A 54 -0.30 -5.40 -13.36
CA ALA A 54 -0.88 -5.36 -12.03
C ALA A 54 -1.46 -3.98 -11.67
N ALA A 55 -0.77 -2.89 -12.04
CA ALA A 55 -1.25 -1.54 -11.83
C ALA A 55 -2.49 -1.22 -12.68
N ASP A 56 -2.52 -1.66 -13.94
CA ASP A 56 -3.67 -1.49 -14.82
C ASP A 56 -4.90 -2.25 -14.30
N GLU A 57 -4.73 -3.49 -13.84
CA GLU A 57 -5.82 -4.26 -13.21
C GLU A 57 -6.37 -3.52 -11.98
N TRP A 58 -5.50 -2.95 -11.15
CA TRP A 58 -5.90 -2.20 -9.96
C TRP A 58 -6.69 -0.93 -10.33
N LEU A 59 -6.20 -0.13 -11.28
CA LEU A 59 -6.83 1.12 -11.69
C LEU A 59 -8.23 0.93 -12.28
N ASN A 60 -8.45 -0.20 -12.96
CA ASN A 60 -9.73 -0.54 -13.55
C ASN A 60 -10.68 -1.29 -12.60
N ARG A 61 -10.26 -1.57 -11.36
CA ARG A 61 -11.06 -2.27 -10.36
C ARG A 61 -12.06 -1.32 -9.70
N PRO A 62 -13.38 -1.61 -9.73
CA PRO A 62 -14.35 -0.82 -8.98
C PRO A 62 -14.15 -1.04 -7.48
N LEU A 63 -14.05 0.05 -6.72
CA LEU A 63 -14.05 0.01 -5.26
C LEU A 63 -15.48 -0.09 -4.75
N ALA A 64 -15.72 -1.01 -3.82
CA ALA A 64 -16.99 -1.08 -3.11
C ALA A 64 -17.25 0.20 -2.29
N ASP A 65 -18.52 0.53 -2.13
CA ASP A 65 -18.95 1.74 -1.42
C ASP A 65 -18.82 1.61 0.10
N GLY A 66 -18.66 2.75 0.76
CA GLY A 66 -18.64 2.85 2.22
C GLY A 66 -17.30 2.45 2.86
N PRO A 67 -17.21 2.62 4.19
CA PRO A 67 -15.95 2.48 4.92
C PRO A 67 -15.28 1.11 4.76
N GLU A 68 -16.06 0.02 4.81
CA GLU A 68 -15.54 -1.35 4.66
C GLU A 68 -15.03 -1.62 3.24
N GLY A 69 -15.74 -1.11 2.22
CA GLY A 69 -15.33 -1.24 0.82
C GLY A 69 -14.02 -0.53 0.55
N VAL A 70 -13.88 0.71 1.05
CA VAL A 70 -12.65 1.49 0.96
C VAL A 70 -11.51 0.82 1.74
N ALA A 71 -11.76 0.37 2.98
CA ALA A 71 -10.76 -0.33 3.78
C ALA A 71 -10.26 -1.61 3.11
N GLY A 72 -11.16 -2.43 2.56
CA GLY A 72 -10.81 -3.65 1.82
C GLY A 72 -10.01 -3.36 0.55
N GLY A 73 -10.36 -2.27 -0.16
CA GLY A 73 -9.58 -1.78 -1.30
C GLY A 73 -8.17 -1.38 -0.90
N VAL A 74 -8.03 -0.49 0.09
CA VAL A 74 -6.73 -0.04 0.60
C VAL A 74 -5.88 -1.21 1.10
N ARG A 75 -6.50 -2.16 1.81
CA ARG A 75 -5.83 -3.39 2.25
C ARG A 75 -5.22 -4.14 1.08
N SER A 76 -6.00 -4.37 0.03
CA SER A 76 -5.56 -5.11 -1.17
C SER A 76 -4.42 -4.38 -1.89
N LEU A 77 -4.56 -3.07 -2.07
CA LEU A 77 -3.55 -2.23 -2.71
C LEU A 77 -2.24 -2.24 -1.93
N LEU A 78 -2.29 -2.00 -0.63
CA LEU A 78 -1.10 -1.96 0.21
C LEU A 78 -0.39 -3.31 0.24
N GLN A 79 -1.14 -4.42 0.33
CA GLN A 79 -0.55 -5.76 0.25
C GLN A 79 0.21 -5.97 -1.06
N GLN A 80 -0.34 -5.51 -2.19
CA GLN A 80 0.31 -5.62 -3.50
C GLN A 80 1.53 -4.70 -3.64
N MET A 81 1.45 -3.46 -3.15
CA MET A 81 2.58 -2.53 -3.17
C MET A 81 3.73 -3.03 -2.30
N LEU A 82 3.44 -3.48 -1.07
CA LEU A 82 4.44 -3.95 -0.11
C LEU A 82 5.07 -5.28 -0.53
N SER A 83 4.38 -6.10 -1.33
CA SER A 83 4.93 -7.36 -1.85
C SER A 83 5.78 -7.19 -3.11
N SER A 84 5.80 -6.00 -3.72
CA SER A 84 6.50 -5.73 -4.99
C SER A 84 7.63 -4.70 -4.85
N GLY A 85 7.83 -4.15 -3.63
CA GLY A 85 8.82 -3.11 -3.35
C GLY A 85 10.21 -3.65 -2.96
N GLN A 86 11.20 -2.75 -2.99
CA GLN A 86 12.50 -3.00 -2.37
C GLN A 86 12.42 -2.76 -0.87
N ASN A 87 12.88 -3.72 -0.08
CA ASN A 87 12.82 -3.65 1.38
C ASN A 87 14.06 -2.93 1.92
N LEU A 88 14.05 -1.59 1.86
CA LEU A 88 15.17 -0.74 2.27
C LEU A 88 15.54 -0.87 3.76
N HIS A 89 14.57 -1.22 4.61
CA HIS A 89 14.78 -1.44 6.04
C HIS A 89 15.29 -2.86 6.38
N HIS A 90 15.50 -3.72 5.38
CA HIS A 90 15.98 -5.07 5.60
C HIS A 90 17.44 -5.04 6.09
N PRO A 91 17.84 -5.78 7.13
CA PRO A 91 19.20 -5.72 7.69
C PRO A 91 20.31 -6.10 6.71
N HIS A 92 19.97 -6.89 5.68
CA HIS A 92 20.88 -7.27 4.59
C HIS A 92 20.78 -6.39 3.33
N TYR A 93 20.05 -5.28 3.38
CA TYR A 93 19.99 -4.34 2.26
C TYR A 93 21.30 -3.52 2.18
N ILE A 94 22.07 -3.74 1.10
CA ILE A 94 23.40 -3.13 0.91
C ILE A 94 23.52 -2.32 -0.39
N CYS A 95 22.42 -2.17 -1.16
CA CYS A 95 22.50 -1.78 -2.56
C CYS A 95 22.59 -0.27 -2.85
N HIS A 96 22.46 0.62 -1.86
CA HIS A 96 22.61 2.07 -2.05
C HIS A 96 23.20 2.76 -0.80
N HIS A 97 23.98 3.84 -0.98
CA HIS A 97 24.37 4.78 0.10
C HIS A 97 23.18 5.66 0.52
N VAL A 98 22.05 5.04 0.86
CA VAL A 98 20.98 5.75 1.53
C VAL A 98 21.42 5.89 2.99
N PRO A 99 21.35 7.08 3.62
CA PRO A 99 21.49 7.15 5.06
C PRO A 99 20.56 6.11 5.69
N ALA A 100 21.05 5.39 6.70
CA ALA A 100 20.23 4.47 7.47
C ALA A 100 18.92 5.17 7.82
N ALA A 101 17.80 4.45 7.71
CA ALA A 101 16.49 5.03 8.00
C ALA A 101 16.56 5.80 9.31
N ALA A 102 16.20 7.08 9.25
CA ALA A 102 16.22 7.92 10.43
C ALA A 102 15.32 7.28 11.49
N PRO A 103 15.76 7.16 12.76
CA PRO A 103 14.88 6.70 13.82
C PRO A 103 13.65 7.61 13.88
N LEU A 104 12.47 6.99 14.04
CA LEU A 104 11.18 7.67 14.22
C LEU A 104 11.11 8.41 15.57
#